data_AF-A0A9D8KU05-F1
#
_entry.id   AF-A0A9D8KU05-F1
#
_cell.length_a   1.000
_cell.length_b   1.000
_cell.length_c   1.000
_cell.angle_alpha   90.00
_cell.angle_beta   90.00
_cell.angle_gamma   90.00
#
_symmetry.space_group_name_H-M   'P 1'
#
loop_
_entity.id
_entity.type
_entity.pdbx_description
1 polymer ?
#
loop_
_entity_poly.entity_id
_entity_poly.type
_entity_poly.pdbx_seq_one_letter_code
_entity_poly.pdbx_strand_id
1 'polypeptide(L)'
;MAVWRQLAGNFPRIAVMLHDLVMVWACWQLLHIARYAILEGAPAIQPLSFDIAIVMLLQAMAFHYVGLYRGLWRFASVTDLVNIFKACFIGVGAIVLVF
;
A
#
# COMPACT_ATOMS: atom_id res chain seq x y z
N MET A 1 -19.60 18.70 18.89
CA MET A 1 -20.15 18.53 17.52
C MET A 1 -19.12 18.63 16.38
N ALA A 2 -17.95 19.25 16.58
CA ALA A 2 -16.92 19.38 15.53
C ALA A 2 -16.20 18.05 15.18
N VAL A 3 -15.91 17.22 16.19
CA VAL A 3 -15.23 15.92 16.04
C VAL A 3 -16.01 14.96 15.13
N TRP A 4 -17.34 14.91 15.27
CA TRP A 4 -18.20 14.05 14.45
C TRP A 4 -18.22 14.43 12.96
N ARG A 5 -18.11 15.73 12.62
CA ARG A 5 -18.01 16.18 11.21
C ARG A 5 -16.63 15.89 10.61
N GLN A 6 -15.56 15.99 11.40
CA GLN A 6 -14.21 15.63 10.96
C GLN A 6 -14.05 14.12 10.75
N LEU A 7 -14.62 13.29 11.63
CA LEU A 7 -14.63 11.83 11.47
C LEU A 7 -15.46 11.40 10.25
N ALA A 8 -16.63 12.01 10.02
CA ALA A 8 -17.46 11.75 8.85
C ALA A 8 -16.76 12.13 7.52
N GLY A 9 -15.94 13.20 7.52
CA GLY A 9 -15.14 13.58 6.34
C GLY A 9 -13.90 12.71 6.09
N ASN A 10 -13.34 12.10 7.14
CA ASN A 10 -12.14 11.25 7.03
C ASN A 10 -12.44 9.78 6.73
N PHE A 11 -13.67 9.31 6.96
CA PHE A 11 -14.07 7.94 6.68
C PHE A 11 -13.74 7.47 5.25
N PRO A 12 -14.07 8.22 4.17
CA PRO A 12 -13.70 7.81 2.82
C PRO A 12 -12.18 7.78 2.61
N ARG A 13 -11.43 8.67 3.27
CA ARG A 13 -9.97 8.70 3.18
C ARG A 13 -9.33 7.45 3.80
N ILE A 14 -9.80 7.06 4.99
CA ILE A 14 -9.32 5.86 5.68
C ILE A 14 -9.69 4.62 4.88
N ALA A 15 -10.90 4.55 4.34
CA ALA A 15 -11.35 3.43 3.51
C ALA A 15 -10.46 3.23 2.28
N VAL A 16 -10.11 4.31 1.56
CA VAL A 16 -9.21 4.24 0.40
C VAL A 16 -7.80 3.83 0.82
N MET A 17 -7.28 4.38 1.92
CA MET A 17 -5.96 3.99 2.43
C MET A 17 -5.91 2.50 2.82
N LEU A 18 -6.95 1.98 3.49
CA LEU A 18 -7.04 0.57 3.83
C LEU A 18 -7.16 -0.31 2.58
N HIS A 19 -7.98 0.11 1.61
CA HIS A 19 -8.07 -0.57 0.32
C HIS A 19 -6.70 -0.67 -0.36
N ASP A 20 -5.95 0.44 -0.45
CA ASP A 20 -4.63 0.45 -1.08
C ASP A 20 -3.64 -0.48 -0.36
N LEU A 21 -3.67 -0.53 0.98
CA LEU A 21 -2.85 -1.46 1.75
C LEU A 21 -3.25 -2.93 1.52
N VAL A 22 -4.55 -3.22 1.35
CA VAL A 22 -5.03 -4.55 0.95
C VAL A 22 -4.54 -4.88 -0.46
N MET A 23 -4.51 -3.93 -1.39
CA MET A 23 -3.96 -4.15 -2.74
C MET A 23 -2.46 -4.40 -2.72
N VAL A 24 -1.70 -3.73 -1.84
CA VAL A 24 -0.26 -3.99 -1.63
C VAL A 24 -0.05 -5.40 -1.11
N TRP A 25 -0.82 -5.81 -0.11
CA TRP A 25 -0.81 -7.18 0.42
C TRP A 25 -1.11 -8.20 -0.69
N ALA A 26 -2.20 -8.01 -1.44
CA ALA A 26 -2.59 -8.90 -2.53
C ALA A 26 -1.50 -8.98 -3.62
N CYS A 27 -0.90 -7.84 -3.99
CA CYS A 27 0.18 -7.79 -4.96
C CYS A 27 1.41 -8.57 -4.47
N TRP A 28 1.75 -8.45 -3.19
CA TRP A 28 2.85 -9.20 -2.59
C TRP A 28 2.60 -10.72 -2.58
N GLN A 29 1.37 -11.15 -2.30
CA GLN A 29 0.99 -12.57 -2.40
C GLN A 29 1.08 -13.07 -3.84
N LEU A 30 0.60 -12.30 -4.82
CA LEU A 30 0.71 -12.65 -6.23
C LEU A 30 2.17 -12.75 -6.69
N LEU A 31 3.04 -11.87 -6.20
CA LEU A 31 4.48 -11.92 -6.44
C LEU A 31 5.11 -13.20 -5.85
N HIS A 32 4.72 -13.61 -4.64
CA HIS A 32 5.16 -14.87 -4.05
C HIS A 32 4.69 -16.07 -4.86
N ILE A 33 3.42 -16.08 -5.27
CA ILE A 33 2.86 -17.13 -6.13
C ILE A 33 3.66 -17.19 -7.44
N ALA A 34 3.83 -16.07 -8.13
CA ALA A 34 4.58 -16.01 -9.38
C ALA A 34 6.04 -16.44 -9.21
N ARG A 35 6.69 -16.03 -8.12
CA ARG A 35 8.08 -16.41 -7.79
C ARG A 35 8.25 -17.92 -7.65
N TYR A 36 7.28 -18.60 -7.05
CA TYR A 36 7.35 -20.04 -6.77
C TYR A 36 6.50 -20.89 -7.73
N ALA A 37 5.86 -20.30 -8.74
CA ALA A 37 4.93 -21.00 -9.64
C ALA A 37 5.55 -22.18 -10.41
N ILE A 38 6.87 -22.13 -10.64
CA ILE A 38 7.62 -23.11 -11.46
C ILE A 38 8.44 -24.06 -10.56
N LEU A 39 8.51 -23.82 -9.25
CA LEU A 39 9.35 -24.60 -8.34
C LEU A 39 8.59 -25.82 -7.81
N GLU A 40 9.05 -27.02 -8.16
CA GLU A 40 8.55 -28.25 -7.56
C GLU A 40 8.95 -28.30 -6.07
N GLY A 41 7.97 -28.51 -5.19
CA GLY A 41 8.17 -28.45 -3.73
C GLY A 41 8.14 -27.04 -3.13
N ALA A 42 7.44 -26.10 -3.78
CA ALA A 42 7.28 -24.73 -3.28
C ALA A 42 6.81 -24.68 -1.81
N PRO A 43 7.38 -23.79 -0.98
CA PRO A 43 6.94 -23.60 0.40
C PRO A 43 5.49 -23.09 0.44
N ALA A 44 4.76 -23.46 1.50
CA ALA A 44 3.40 -22.99 1.70
C ALA A 44 3.36 -21.46 1.80
N ILE A 45 2.49 -20.84 1.02
CA ILE A 45 2.33 -19.38 1.00
C ILE A 45 1.55 -18.98 2.24
N GLN A 46 2.22 -18.29 3.15
CA GLN A 46 1.60 -17.79 4.37
C GLN A 46 0.83 -16.50 4.05
N PRO A 47 -0.42 -16.34 4.51
CA PRO A 47 -1.19 -15.13 4.27
C PRO A 47 -0.65 -13.92 5.04
N LEU A 48 0.02 -14.14 6.17
CA LEU A 48 0.64 -13.10 6.97
C LEU A 48 1.94 -13.64 7.56
N SER A 49 3.03 -12.93 7.33
CA SER A 49 4.35 -13.20 7.90
C SER A 49 4.96 -11.89 8.37
N PHE A 50 6.06 -11.97 9.14
CA PHE A 50 6.79 -10.79 9.58
C PHE A 50 7.29 -9.94 8.40
N ASP A 51 7.75 -10.59 7.33
CA ASP A 51 8.21 -9.90 6.12
C ASP A 51 7.08 -9.13 5.43
N ILE A 52 5.89 -9.74 5.34
CA ILE A 52 4.68 -9.08 4.79
C ILE A 52 4.31 -7.87 5.64
N ALA A 53 4.38 -7.98 6.97
CA ALA A 53 4.09 -6.87 7.87
C ALA A 53 5.06 -5.70 7.67
N ILE A 54 6.36 -5.98 7.46
CA ILE A 54 7.36 -4.96 7.13
C ILE A 54 7.06 -4.31 5.78
N VAL A 55 6.79 -5.09 4.74
CA VAL A 55 6.45 -4.58 3.40
C VAL A 55 5.24 -3.65 3.46
N MET A 56 4.17 -4.07 4.13
CA MET A 56 2.98 -3.26 4.31
C MET A 56 3.27 -1.96 5.09
N LEU A 57 4.13 -2.03 6.13
CA LEU A 57 4.53 -0.86 6.91
C LEU A 57 5.33 0.13 6.08
N LEU A 58 6.34 -0.33 5.34
CA LEU A 58 7.16 0.51 4.46
C LEU A 58 6.30 1.18 3.38
N GLN A 59 5.36 0.44 2.80
CA GLN A 59 4.46 0.98 1.80
C GLN A 59 3.46 2.00 2.39
N ALA A 60 2.93 1.74 3.59
CA ALA A 60 2.09 2.69 4.32
C ALA A 60 2.86 4.00 4.60
N MET A 61 4.12 3.90 5.01
CA MET A 61 5.00 5.05 5.21
C MET A 61 5.24 5.81 3.90
N ALA A 62 5.47 5.11 2.79
CA ALA A 62 5.64 5.73 1.47
C ALA A 62 4.39 6.51 1.02
N PHE A 63 3.20 5.92 1.15
CA PHE A 63 1.94 6.60 0.83
C PHE A 63 1.71 7.84 1.71
N HIS A 64 2.05 7.75 3.00
CA HIS A 64 1.96 8.87 3.92
C HIS A 64 2.94 9.99 3.56
N TYR A 65 4.20 9.65 3.27
CA TYR A 65 5.27 10.60 2.95
C TYR A 65 4.94 11.43 1.70
N VAL A 66 4.44 10.78 0.64
CA VAL A 66 4.06 11.47 -0.59
C VAL A 66 2.72 12.23 -0.43
N GLY A 67 1.98 11.98 0.66
CA GLY A 67 0.74 12.69 0.96
C GLY A 67 -0.41 12.31 0.03
N LEU A 68 -0.42 11.06 -0.47
CA LEU A 68 -1.35 10.57 -1.49
C LEU A 68 -2.82 10.83 -1.12
N TYR A 69 -3.14 10.79 0.17
CA TYR A 69 -4.51 10.86 0.66
C TYR A 69 -5.01 12.30 0.95
N ARG A 70 -4.22 13.35 0.69
CA ARG A 70 -4.57 14.73 1.06
C ARG A 70 -5.65 15.37 0.16
N GLY A 71 -5.75 14.94 -1.10
CA GLY A 71 -6.60 15.57 -2.14
C GLY A 71 -7.80 14.75 -2.63
N LEU A 72 -8.14 13.67 -1.94
CA LEU A 72 -9.27 12.80 -2.28
C LEU A 72 -10.59 13.60 -2.28
N TRP A 73 -11.17 13.81 -3.48
CA TRP A 73 -12.61 14.02 -3.77
C TRP A 73 -13.02 15.23 -4.64
N ARG A 74 -12.11 16.00 -5.27
CA ARG A 74 -12.56 16.98 -6.29
C ARG A 74 -12.20 16.58 -7.72
N PHE A 75 -10.95 16.21 -8.02
CA PHE A 75 -10.52 15.68 -9.32
C PHE A 75 -9.22 14.89 -9.13
N ALA A 76 -9.11 13.69 -9.73
CA ALA A 76 -7.83 13.01 -9.85
C ALA A 76 -6.96 13.80 -10.83
N SER A 77 -5.88 14.41 -10.32
CA SER A 77 -5.00 15.29 -11.09
C SER A 77 -3.76 14.55 -11.59
N VAL A 78 -3.06 15.14 -12.58
CA VAL A 78 -1.73 14.64 -13.01
C VAL A 78 -0.75 14.57 -11.84
N THR A 79 -0.87 15.51 -10.90
CA THR A 79 -0.09 15.53 -9.65
C THR A 79 -0.34 14.28 -8.80
N ASP A 80 -1.57 13.77 -8.76
CA ASP A 80 -1.89 12.55 -8.02
C ASP A 80 -1.28 11.32 -8.68
N LEU A 81 -1.27 11.25 -10.01
CA LEU A 81 -0.59 10.17 -10.73
C LEU A 81 0.92 10.16 -10.45
N VAL A 82 1.55 11.35 -10.44
CA VAL A 82 2.97 11.50 -10.07
C VAL A 82 3.20 11.08 -8.62
N ASN A 83 2.27 11.37 -7.72
CA ASN A 83 2.35 10.96 -6.32
C ASN A 83 2.24 9.44 -6.15
N ILE A 84 1.33 8.78 -6.87
CA ILE A 84 1.24 7.31 -6.92
C ILE A 84 2.57 6.75 -7.43
N PHE A 85 3.06 7.27 -8.55
CA PHE A 85 4.32 6.82 -9.12
C PHE A 85 5.48 6.95 -8.12
N LYS A 86 5.66 8.13 -7.50
CA LYS A 86 6.67 8.33 -6.45
C LYS A 86 6.51 7.35 -5.29
N ALA A 87 5.29 7.12 -4.83
CA ALA A 87 5.04 6.22 -3.72
C ALA A 87 5.38 4.76 -4.07
N CYS A 88 5.15 4.33 -5.32
CA CYS A 88 5.59 3.01 -5.79
C CYS A 88 7.11 2.89 -5.77
N PHE A 89 7.86 3.86 -6.31
CA PHE A 89 9.33 3.79 -6.34
C PHE A 89 9.97 3.91 -4.95
N ILE A 90 9.45 4.79 -4.10
CA ILE A 90 9.92 4.93 -2.71
C ILE A 90 9.64 3.65 -1.94
N GLY A 91 8.43 3.08 -2.09
CA GLY A 91 8.03 1.85 -1.42
C GLY A 91 8.87 0.65 -1.84
N VAL A 92 8.98 0.40 -3.15
CA VAL A 92 9.85 -0.68 -3.68
C VAL A 92 11.30 -0.46 -3.28
N GLY A 93 11.81 0.76 -3.40
CA GLY A 93 13.18 1.09 -2.99
C GLY A 93 13.42 0.81 -1.50
N ALA A 94 12.48 1.15 -0.63
CA ALA A 94 12.56 0.86 0.80
C ALA A 94 12.55 -0.65 1.07
N ILE A 95 11.69 -1.42 0.38
CA ILE A 95 11.62 -2.88 0.53
C ILE A 95 12.96 -3.51 0.10
N VAL A 96 13.51 -3.14 -1.05
CA VAL A 96 14.78 -3.67 -1.56
C VAL A 96 15.97 -3.31 -0.68
N LEU A 97 15.93 -2.18 0.04
CA LEU A 97 16.98 -1.83 0.98
C LEU A 97 16.92 -2.63 2.29
N VAL A 98 15.75 -3.16 2.65
CA VAL A 98 15.53 -3.91 3.88
C VAL A 98 15.72 -5.42 3.69
N PHE A 99 15.38 -5.96 2.52
CA PHE A 99 15.47 -7.38 2.16
C PHE A 99 16.53 -7.65 1.10
#